data_AF-A0AA37VZV5-F1
#
_entry.id   AF-A0AA37VZV5-F1
#
_cell.length_a   1.000
_cell.length_b   1.000
_cell.length_c   1.000
_cell.angle_alpha   90.00
_cell.angle_beta   90.00
_cell.angle_gamma   90.00
#
_symmetry.space_group_name_H-M   'P 1'
#
loop_
_entity.id
_entity.type
_entity.pdbx_description
1 polymer ?
#
loop_
_entity_poly.entity_id
_entity_poly.type
_entity_poly.pdbx_seq_one_letter_code
_entity_poly.pdbx_strand_id
1 'polypeptide(L)'
;MKTIDTAAFNNIWASLILDELVRLGVSQVCLAPGSRSTPLTLAAAQHQGLTCHSHFDERGLGFLALGLAKGSKAPVAIITTSGTAVANLYPAIVEAFQSGHCLVVLSGDRPPELIDCGANQAIDQQGIFADYAHKLELPPANSEQPAASLLTQIDRKLASAMSHPIKPLHINCQFREPFYPNVEQLAQRLSPELHPWLAPLEDHLSGVAPYSQYPSAQHTRPPSKAQLSEFGAGKGVIVVGELDASEKPESLVALAKRLGWPLLADAQSQLRQHPVAIANADMLLHSQPAQDLLGEAEHLLLVGGRLVSKRIQSLIGSHQWRSVWQTLPGPARLEPSHIAKHIWYLTPSQLAALPWSAASAHSGWADSLNDWSEQLEQHWQRQIDQGEFGEAQVVRSIAAQQWDHQDLFIGNSLPIRLFDQFAPLNDKTQALFTNRGASGIDGLLASACGIQRARKQPMTLIIGDVSQLHDLNSLALAKDAQAPLVIVIVNNDGGSIFNLLPVPSAELRERYYRLGHGLSFESAAAMFELPYQKCQDIESFNEGYQVALTGDSSCIIEVVVDSQQASDQIKTLAQQLQQGE
;
A
#
# COMPACT_ATOMS: atom_id res chain seq x y z
N MET A 1 51.84 -5.21 -3.36
CA MET A 1 50.65 -4.81 -2.57
C MET A 1 50.31 -5.97 -1.66
N LYS A 2 50.10 -5.74 -0.37
CA LYS A 2 49.50 -6.77 0.50
C LYS A 2 48.08 -7.04 -0.02
N THR A 3 47.73 -8.30 -0.18
CA THR A 3 46.38 -8.72 -0.58
C THR A 3 45.41 -8.31 0.52
N ILE A 4 44.46 -7.45 0.19
CA ILE A 4 43.43 -7.03 1.14
C ILE A 4 42.61 -8.26 1.53
N ASP A 5 42.38 -8.44 2.82
CA ASP A 5 41.54 -9.51 3.36
C ASP A 5 40.12 -9.46 2.74
N THR A 6 39.67 -10.57 2.16
CA THR A 6 38.39 -10.65 1.45
C THR A 6 37.18 -10.38 2.36
N ALA A 7 37.20 -10.85 3.61
CA ALA A 7 36.10 -10.61 4.53
C ALA A 7 36.03 -9.14 4.95
N ALA A 8 37.18 -8.52 5.23
CA ALA A 8 37.27 -7.08 5.49
C ALA A 8 36.81 -6.25 4.28
N PHE A 9 37.23 -6.63 3.06
CA PHE A 9 36.83 -5.93 1.84
C PHE A 9 35.33 -6.08 1.54
N ASN A 10 34.75 -7.27 1.75
CA ASN A 10 33.31 -7.48 1.64
C ASN A 10 32.52 -6.56 2.59
N ASN A 11 33.00 -6.41 3.83
CA ASN A 11 32.34 -5.59 4.84
C ASN A 11 32.40 -4.09 4.53
N ILE A 12 33.55 -3.56 4.10
CA ILE A 12 33.65 -2.14 3.71
C ILE A 12 32.85 -1.85 2.44
N TRP A 13 32.82 -2.79 1.47
CA TRP A 13 31.98 -2.67 0.28
C TRP A 13 30.50 -2.58 0.64
N ALA A 14 30.01 -3.48 1.49
CA ALA A 14 28.65 -3.44 2.01
C ALA A 14 28.36 -2.16 2.81
N SER A 15 29.31 -1.72 3.64
CA SER A 15 29.20 -0.47 4.40
C SER A 15 28.99 0.75 3.48
N LEU A 16 29.75 0.87 2.39
CA LEU A 16 29.56 1.96 1.43
C LEU A 16 28.17 1.93 0.76
N ILE A 17 27.65 0.73 0.46
CA ILE A 17 26.28 0.59 -0.07
C ILE A 17 25.27 1.16 0.91
N LEU A 18 25.33 0.76 2.18
CA LEU A 18 24.37 1.19 3.20
C LEU A 18 24.54 2.67 3.56
N ASP A 19 25.77 3.16 3.72
CA ASP A 19 26.07 4.58 3.99
C ASP A 19 25.47 5.47 2.89
N GLU A 20 25.58 5.08 1.61
CA GLU A 20 25.03 5.85 0.49
C GLU A 20 23.51 5.79 0.43
N LEU A 21 22.92 4.61 0.66
CA LEU A 21 21.46 4.48 0.73
C LEU A 21 20.86 5.36 1.84
N VAL A 22 21.55 5.51 2.97
CA VAL A 22 21.13 6.42 4.05
C VAL A 22 21.14 7.87 3.60
N ARG A 23 22.20 8.30 2.90
CA ARG A 23 22.28 9.65 2.31
C ARG A 23 21.16 9.92 1.31
N LEU A 24 20.71 8.87 0.62
CA LEU A 24 19.59 8.90 -0.33
C LEU A 24 18.21 8.73 0.34
N GLY A 25 18.14 8.74 1.68
CA GLY A 25 16.88 8.78 2.43
C GLY A 25 16.38 7.43 2.94
N VAL A 26 17.14 6.33 2.80
CA VAL A 26 16.81 5.05 3.42
C VAL A 26 17.11 5.12 4.92
N SER A 27 16.10 4.93 5.75
CA SER A 27 16.27 4.88 7.22
C SER A 27 15.79 3.56 7.84
N GLN A 28 15.08 2.74 7.08
CA GLN A 28 14.51 1.46 7.52
C GLN A 28 15.07 0.33 6.66
N VAL A 29 15.44 -0.78 7.31
CA VAL A 29 15.97 -1.98 6.64
C VAL A 29 15.26 -3.21 7.19
N CYS A 30 14.71 -4.03 6.30
CA CYS A 30 14.14 -5.33 6.64
C CYS A 30 15.17 -6.43 6.35
N LEU A 31 15.45 -7.29 7.33
CA LEU A 31 16.52 -8.30 7.30
C LEU A 31 15.94 -9.71 7.43
N ALA A 32 16.20 -10.58 6.45
CA ALA A 32 16.05 -12.03 6.60
C ALA A 32 17.39 -12.66 7.02
N PRO A 33 17.36 -13.75 7.82
CA PRO A 33 18.58 -14.44 8.23
C PRO A 33 19.25 -15.17 7.06
N GLY A 34 20.59 -15.16 7.01
CA GLY A 34 21.33 -16.02 6.09
C GLY A 34 22.83 -15.71 6.01
N SER A 35 23.61 -16.68 5.51
CA SER A 35 25.07 -16.61 5.54
C SER A 35 25.65 -15.69 4.45
N ARG A 36 25.18 -15.79 3.19
CA ARG A 36 25.72 -15.00 2.07
C ARG A 36 25.47 -13.49 2.22
N SER A 37 24.43 -13.11 2.97
CA SER A 37 24.08 -11.72 3.27
C SER A 37 24.88 -11.13 4.44
N THR A 38 25.76 -11.90 5.09
CA THR A 38 26.54 -11.47 6.27
C THR A 38 27.17 -10.08 6.10
N PRO A 39 27.86 -9.75 4.99
CA PRO A 39 28.47 -8.41 4.85
C PRO A 39 27.43 -7.27 4.92
N LEU A 40 26.28 -7.44 4.27
CA LEU A 40 25.18 -6.46 4.28
C LEU A 40 24.50 -6.39 5.64
N THR A 41 24.22 -7.54 6.25
CA THR A 41 23.57 -7.61 7.57
C THR A 41 24.42 -6.99 8.65
N LEU A 42 25.74 -7.25 8.68
CA LEU A 42 26.65 -6.64 9.64
C LEU A 42 26.76 -5.13 9.43
N ALA A 43 26.87 -4.68 8.18
CA ALA A 43 26.92 -3.25 7.84
C ALA A 43 25.64 -2.52 8.30
N ALA A 44 24.46 -3.09 8.03
CA ALA A 44 23.19 -2.51 8.45
C ALA A 44 23.06 -2.46 9.99
N ALA A 45 23.43 -3.55 10.69
CA ALA A 45 23.32 -3.63 12.14
C ALA A 45 24.26 -2.67 12.90
N GLN A 46 25.40 -2.30 12.30
CA GLN A 46 26.36 -1.35 12.90
C GLN A 46 26.04 0.11 12.59
N HIS A 47 25.17 0.37 11.61
CA HIS A 47 24.90 1.72 11.12
C HIS A 47 23.85 2.44 11.99
N GLN A 48 24.26 3.52 12.67
CA GLN A 48 23.42 4.25 13.62
C GLN A 48 22.21 4.97 12.99
N GLY A 49 22.26 5.25 11.69
CA GLY A 49 21.16 5.87 10.94
C GLY A 49 20.07 4.90 10.45
N LEU A 50 20.18 3.60 10.74
CA LEU A 50 19.25 2.58 10.24
C LEU A 50 18.49 1.92 11.38
N THR A 51 17.17 1.84 11.24
CA THR A 51 16.34 0.95 12.05
C THR A 51 16.21 -0.38 11.34
N CYS A 52 16.62 -1.45 12.02
CA CYS A 52 16.57 -2.80 11.49
C CYS A 52 15.33 -3.55 11.98
N HIS A 53 14.57 -4.14 11.06
CA HIS A 53 13.46 -5.04 11.33
C HIS A 53 13.82 -6.43 10.82
N SER A 54 13.53 -7.47 11.60
CA SER A 54 13.79 -8.85 11.17
C SER A 54 12.50 -9.63 11.00
N HIS A 55 12.52 -10.57 10.07
CA HIS A 55 11.48 -11.59 9.92
C HIS A 55 12.09 -12.86 9.30
N PHE A 56 11.51 -14.02 9.63
CA PHE A 56 12.02 -15.32 9.19
C PHE A 56 11.42 -15.79 7.85
N ASP A 57 10.32 -15.18 7.40
CA ASP A 57 9.71 -15.42 6.09
C ASP A 57 10.01 -14.23 5.18
N GLU A 58 10.74 -14.43 4.09
CA GLU A 58 11.09 -13.35 3.16
C GLU A 58 9.87 -12.73 2.45
N ARG A 59 8.80 -13.50 2.18
CA ARG A 59 7.58 -12.95 1.59
C ARG A 59 6.92 -11.99 2.57
N GLY A 60 6.75 -12.40 3.83
CA GLY A 60 6.28 -11.51 4.90
C GLY A 60 7.20 -10.30 5.10
N LEU A 61 8.52 -10.50 5.01
CA LEU A 61 9.52 -9.43 5.11
C LEU A 61 9.36 -8.39 3.99
N GLY A 62 9.10 -8.84 2.77
CA GLY A 62 8.84 -7.97 1.63
C GLY A 62 7.61 -7.09 1.84
N PHE A 63 6.53 -7.66 2.37
CA PHE A 63 5.31 -6.89 2.67
C PHE A 63 5.45 -5.99 3.90
N LEU A 64 6.23 -6.40 4.91
CA LEU A 64 6.63 -5.52 6.02
C LEU A 64 7.35 -4.27 5.48
N ALA A 65 8.30 -4.47 4.56
CA ALA A 65 9.02 -3.37 3.91
C ALA A 65 8.09 -2.48 3.07
N LEU A 66 7.15 -3.07 2.32
CA LEU A 66 6.10 -2.33 1.61
C LEU A 66 5.27 -1.49 2.57
N GLY A 67 4.89 -2.05 3.71
CA GLY A 67 4.15 -1.32 4.74
C GLY A 67 4.94 -0.14 5.30
N LEU A 68 6.22 -0.36 5.62
CA LEU A 68 7.11 0.71 6.07
C LEU A 68 7.24 1.82 5.00
N ALA A 69 7.36 1.47 3.72
CA ALA A 69 7.43 2.43 2.62
C ALA A 69 6.10 3.21 2.46
N LYS A 70 4.95 2.52 2.57
CA LYS A 70 3.62 3.13 2.59
C LYS A 70 3.44 4.09 3.76
N GLY A 71 3.91 3.75 4.96
CA GLY A 71 3.74 4.59 6.15
C GLY A 71 4.70 5.78 6.20
N SER A 72 5.95 5.61 5.75
CA SER A 72 7.01 6.62 5.84
C SER A 72 7.16 7.50 4.60
N LYS A 73 6.66 7.05 3.43
CA LYS A 73 6.89 7.66 2.11
C LYS A 73 8.36 7.75 1.70
N ALA A 74 9.21 6.95 2.33
CA ALA A 74 10.63 6.85 2.06
C ALA A 74 10.97 5.50 1.40
N PRO A 75 12.08 5.41 0.65
CA PRO A 75 12.58 4.12 0.20
C PRO A 75 12.96 3.24 1.39
N VAL A 76 12.63 1.95 1.32
CA VAL A 76 12.93 0.96 2.37
C VAL A 76 13.81 -0.13 1.79
N ALA A 77 14.90 -0.45 2.47
CA ALA A 77 15.81 -1.51 2.03
C ALA A 77 15.37 -2.88 2.57
N ILE A 78 15.66 -3.94 1.80
CA ILE A 78 15.41 -5.32 2.16
C ILE A 78 16.71 -6.10 1.93
N ILE A 79 17.25 -6.75 2.95
CA ILE A 79 18.40 -7.64 2.83
C ILE A 79 17.92 -9.09 2.93
N THR A 80 18.25 -9.86 1.91
CA THR A 80 18.06 -11.32 1.90
C THR A 80 19.35 -12.02 1.54
N THR A 81 19.46 -13.28 1.95
CA THR A 81 20.51 -14.16 1.42
C THR A 81 20.17 -14.58 -0.02
N SER A 82 21.06 -15.35 -0.63
CA SER A 82 20.90 -15.85 -2.00
C SER A 82 19.89 -16.99 -2.11
N GLY A 83 19.45 -17.28 -3.32
CA GLY A 83 18.54 -18.39 -3.63
C GLY A 83 17.07 -18.00 -3.56
N THR A 84 16.20 -18.93 -3.16
CA THR A 84 14.75 -18.72 -3.13
C THR A 84 14.31 -17.63 -2.15
N ALA A 85 15.15 -17.24 -1.19
CA ALA A 85 14.92 -16.07 -0.34
C ALA A 85 14.63 -14.81 -1.18
N VAL A 86 15.38 -14.60 -2.27
CA VAL A 86 15.16 -13.48 -3.19
C VAL A 86 13.83 -13.64 -3.94
N ALA A 87 13.52 -14.85 -4.40
CA ALA A 87 12.28 -15.15 -5.13
C ALA A 87 11.02 -14.94 -4.27
N ASN A 88 11.09 -15.16 -2.95
CA ASN A 88 9.95 -14.91 -2.05
C ASN A 88 9.57 -13.41 -1.96
N LEU A 89 10.45 -12.49 -2.33
CA LEU A 89 10.14 -11.06 -2.36
C LEU A 89 9.24 -10.66 -3.54
N TYR A 90 9.08 -11.53 -4.54
CA TYR A 90 8.40 -11.20 -5.80
C TYR A 90 7.01 -10.58 -5.62
N PRO A 91 6.11 -11.12 -4.75
CA PRO A 91 4.78 -10.55 -4.61
C PRO A 91 4.78 -9.12 -4.06
N ALA A 92 5.63 -8.84 -3.06
CA ALA A 92 5.79 -7.49 -2.53
C ALA A 92 6.41 -6.52 -3.55
N ILE A 93 7.33 -7.00 -4.39
CA ILE A 93 7.93 -6.21 -5.49
C ILE A 93 6.88 -5.86 -6.55
N VAL A 94 6.01 -6.81 -6.90
CA VAL A 94 4.90 -6.55 -7.84
C VAL A 94 3.91 -5.54 -7.24
N GLU A 95 3.50 -5.70 -5.98
CA GLU A 95 2.59 -4.75 -5.33
C GLU A 95 3.24 -3.35 -5.22
N ALA A 96 4.50 -3.26 -4.82
CA ALA A 96 5.26 -2.01 -4.73
C ALA A 96 5.35 -1.29 -6.08
N PHE A 97 5.60 -2.03 -7.16
CA PHE A 97 5.59 -1.49 -8.52
C PHE A 97 4.21 -0.94 -8.91
N GLN A 98 3.14 -1.70 -8.62
CA GLN A 98 1.78 -1.31 -9.01
C GLN A 98 1.23 -0.13 -8.19
N SER A 99 1.66 0.00 -6.93
CA SER A 99 1.25 1.06 -6.01
C SER A 99 2.20 2.27 -5.97
N GLY A 100 3.38 2.16 -6.58
CA GLY A 100 4.33 3.27 -6.72
C GLY A 100 5.20 3.51 -5.47
N HIS A 101 5.68 2.44 -4.84
CA HIS A 101 6.62 2.51 -3.72
C HIS A 101 8.00 1.93 -4.08
N CYS A 102 9.05 2.55 -3.59
CA CYS A 102 10.42 2.11 -3.84
C CYS A 102 10.91 1.18 -2.72
N LEU A 103 11.03 -0.10 -3.05
CA LEU A 103 11.74 -1.09 -2.23
C LEU A 103 13.12 -1.32 -2.81
N VAL A 104 14.16 -1.21 -1.98
CA VAL A 104 15.56 -1.44 -2.38
C VAL A 104 16.01 -2.81 -1.92
N VAL A 105 15.94 -3.80 -2.80
CA VAL A 105 16.36 -5.17 -2.52
C VAL A 105 17.87 -5.29 -2.65
N LEU A 106 18.53 -5.62 -1.54
CA LEU A 106 19.94 -5.97 -1.44
C LEU A 106 20.05 -7.49 -1.29
N SER A 107 20.17 -8.22 -2.39
CA SER A 107 20.28 -9.69 -2.35
C SER A 107 21.73 -10.11 -2.32
N GLY A 108 22.16 -10.82 -1.27
CA GLY A 108 23.45 -11.52 -1.31
C GLY A 108 23.45 -12.54 -2.46
N ASP A 109 24.57 -12.69 -3.16
CA ASP A 109 24.70 -13.61 -4.28
C ASP A 109 26.06 -14.32 -4.31
N ARG A 110 26.11 -15.43 -5.02
CA ARG A 110 27.35 -16.17 -5.28
C ARG A 110 28.19 -15.46 -6.33
N PRO A 111 29.53 -15.55 -6.24
CA PRO A 111 30.41 -15.02 -7.26
C PRO A 111 30.27 -15.84 -8.57
N PRO A 112 30.70 -15.29 -9.72
CA PRO A 112 30.46 -15.90 -11.04
C PRO A 112 30.94 -17.34 -11.16
N GLU A 113 32.07 -17.68 -10.51
CA GLU A 113 32.62 -19.04 -10.52
C GLU A 113 31.76 -20.10 -9.78
N LEU A 114 30.71 -19.69 -9.08
CA LEU A 114 29.77 -20.56 -8.37
C LEU A 114 28.33 -20.50 -8.93
N ILE A 115 28.14 -19.88 -10.09
CA ILE A 115 26.85 -19.86 -10.81
C ILE A 115 26.83 -20.99 -11.85
N ASP A 116 25.65 -21.58 -12.07
CA ASP A 116 25.40 -22.65 -13.06
C ASP A 116 26.28 -23.91 -12.95
N CYS A 117 26.83 -24.16 -11.76
CA CYS A 117 27.72 -25.30 -11.49
C CYS A 117 27.21 -26.25 -10.39
N GLY A 118 25.94 -26.12 -10.00
CA GLY A 118 25.35 -26.93 -8.92
C GLY A 118 25.81 -26.53 -7.51
N ALA A 119 26.38 -25.33 -7.34
CA ALA A 119 26.73 -24.82 -6.02
C ALA A 119 25.48 -24.66 -5.14
N ASN A 120 25.59 -25.07 -3.88
CA ASN A 120 24.45 -25.05 -2.95
C ASN A 120 23.83 -23.66 -2.84
N GLN A 121 22.49 -23.60 -2.96
CA GLN A 121 21.65 -22.42 -2.85
C GLN A 121 21.98 -21.31 -3.88
N ALA A 122 22.78 -21.55 -4.91
CA ALA A 122 23.04 -20.60 -6.00
C ALA A 122 21.97 -20.73 -7.09
N ILE A 123 21.42 -19.60 -7.53
CA ILE A 123 20.47 -19.50 -8.65
C ILE A 123 20.87 -18.33 -9.54
N ASP A 124 20.31 -18.23 -10.74
CA ASP A 124 20.41 -16.99 -11.52
C ASP A 124 19.53 -15.91 -10.88
N GLN A 125 20.17 -14.97 -10.18
CA GLN A 125 19.50 -13.82 -9.57
C GLN A 125 19.45 -12.61 -10.52
N GLN A 126 20.19 -12.62 -11.63
CA GLN A 126 20.35 -11.45 -12.47
C GLN A 126 19.02 -11.09 -13.12
N GLY A 127 18.51 -9.91 -12.77
CA GLY A 127 17.21 -9.46 -13.24
C GLY A 127 16.02 -10.36 -12.89
N ILE A 128 16.11 -11.11 -11.79
CA ILE A 128 15.07 -12.04 -11.32
C ILE A 128 13.67 -11.39 -11.27
N PHE A 129 13.56 -10.10 -10.92
CA PHE A 129 12.28 -9.37 -10.85
C PHE A 129 11.79 -8.78 -12.18
N ALA A 130 12.37 -9.17 -13.32
CA ALA A 130 11.98 -8.71 -14.64
C ALA A 130 11.86 -7.16 -14.73
N ASP A 131 10.78 -6.62 -15.29
CA ASP A 131 10.56 -5.18 -15.44
C ASP A 131 9.86 -4.52 -14.22
N TYR A 132 9.60 -5.30 -13.17
CA TYR A 132 9.02 -4.80 -11.92
C TYR A 132 10.05 -4.03 -11.08
N ALA A 133 11.35 -4.15 -11.36
CA ALA A 133 12.40 -3.43 -10.65
C ALA A 133 13.48 -2.88 -11.60
N HIS A 134 14.05 -1.73 -11.25
CA HIS A 134 15.36 -1.36 -11.77
C HIS A 134 16.42 -2.34 -11.27
N LYS A 135 17.46 -2.55 -12.06
CA LYS A 135 18.50 -3.56 -11.79
C LYS A 135 19.86 -2.90 -11.66
N LEU A 136 20.62 -3.30 -10.66
CA LEU A 136 22.04 -2.99 -10.49
C LEU A 136 22.75 -4.29 -10.08
N GLU A 137 23.55 -4.84 -10.98
CA GLU A 137 24.32 -6.06 -10.75
C GLU A 137 25.71 -5.68 -10.24
N LEU A 138 25.97 -5.88 -8.95
CA LEU A 138 27.28 -5.62 -8.36
C LEU A 138 28.14 -6.89 -8.43
N PRO A 139 29.32 -6.81 -9.09
CA PRO A 139 30.25 -7.94 -9.15
C PRO A 139 30.92 -8.15 -7.79
N PRO A 140 31.72 -9.22 -7.62
CA PRO A 140 32.39 -9.47 -6.36
C PRO A 140 33.32 -8.31 -6.02
N ALA A 141 33.21 -7.85 -4.77
CA ALA A 141 33.98 -6.74 -4.25
C ALA A 141 35.48 -6.94 -4.51
N ASN A 142 36.13 -5.98 -5.16
CA ASN A 142 37.56 -5.97 -5.43
C ASN A 142 38.12 -4.54 -5.46
N SER A 143 39.43 -4.41 -5.28
CA SER A 143 40.13 -3.11 -5.24
C SER A 143 40.39 -2.48 -6.61
N GLU A 144 40.11 -3.18 -7.71
CA GLU A 144 40.30 -2.65 -9.07
C GLU A 144 39.17 -1.68 -9.45
N GLN A 145 37.99 -1.85 -8.87
CA GLN A 145 36.86 -0.95 -9.07
C GLN A 145 36.96 0.26 -8.16
N PRO A 146 36.94 1.50 -8.68
CA PRO A 146 36.98 2.69 -7.83
C PRO A 146 35.76 2.76 -6.92
N ALA A 147 35.97 3.06 -5.62
CA ALA A 147 34.88 3.20 -4.65
C ALA A 147 33.82 4.24 -5.09
N ALA A 148 34.24 5.36 -5.69
CA ALA A 148 33.33 6.37 -6.25
C ALA A 148 32.40 5.81 -7.35
N SER A 149 32.85 4.80 -8.11
CA SER A 149 32.01 4.15 -9.12
C SER A 149 30.86 3.38 -8.50
N LEU A 150 31.01 2.85 -7.29
CA LEU A 150 29.93 2.20 -6.55
C LEU A 150 28.86 3.24 -6.17
N LEU A 151 29.28 4.35 -5.56
CA LEU A 151 28.37 5.40 -5.09
C LEU A 151 27.57 6.01 -6.25
N THR A 152 28.24 6.41 -7.33
CA THR A 152 27.57 6.98 -8.52
C THR A 152 26.56 6.02 -9.18
N GLN A 153 26.81 4.71 -9.14
CA GLN A 153 25.86 3.72 -9.64
C GLN A 153 24.62 3.63 -8.76
N ILE A 154 24.79 3.62 -7.43
CA ILE A 154 23.69 3.60 -6.46
C ILE A 154 22.84 4.86 -6.60
N ASP A 155 23.46 6.04 -6.57
CA ASP A 155 22.77 7.33 -6.71
C ASP A 155 21.93 7.39 -7.97
N ARG A 156 22.54 7.06 -9.12
CA ARG A 156 21.86 7.08 -10.41
C ARG A 156 20.67 6.13 -10.44
N LYS A 157 20.85 4.92 -9.91
CA LYS A 157 19.83 3.87 -9.97
C LYS A 157 18.68 4.16 -9.02
N LEU A 158 18.95 4.62 -7.79
CA LEU A 158 17.89 5.00 -6.85
C LEU A 158 17.17 6.28 -7.30
N ALA A 159 17.87 7.28 -7.84
CA ALA A 159 17.23 8.45 -8.44
C ALA A 159 16.29 8.06 -9.60
N SER A 160 16.70 7.12 -10.44
CA SER A 160 15.84 6.59 -11.51
C SER A 160 14.63 5.83 -10.95
N ALA A 161 14.82 5.02 -9.92
CA ALA A 161 13.77 4.24 -9.28
C ALA A 161 12.74 5.11 -8.53
N MET A 162 13.18 6.26 -7.99
CA MET A 162 12.33 7.25 -7.33
C MET A 162 11.69 8.26 -8.29
N SER A 163 12.04 8.24 -9.58
CA SER A 163 11.41 9.09 -10.60
C SER A 163 10.11 8.45 -11.09
N HIS A 164 9.07 9.25 -11.36
CA HIS A 164 7.80 8.69 -11.81
C HIS A 164 7.89 8.03 -13.21
N PRO A 165 7.28 6.85 -13.40
CA PRO A 165 6.63 6.02 -12.37
C PRO A 165 7.65 5.40 -11.41
N ILE A 166 7.42 5.53 -10.10
CA ILE A 166 8.29 4.99 -9.05
C ILE A 166 8.32 3.46 -9.16
N LYS A 167 9.50 2.87 -9.03
CA LYS A 167 9.71 1.42 -9.09
C LYS A 167 10.62 0.94 -7.96
N PRO A 168 10.50 -0.33 -7.56
CA PRO A 168 11.54 -1.03 -6.81
C PRO A 168 12.91 -0.99 -7.50
N LEU A 169 13.96 -1.13 -6.71
CA LEU A 169 15.35 -1.26 -7.14
C LEU A 169 15.92 -2.56 -6.58
N HIS A 170 16.41 -3.42 -7.47
CA HIS A 170 17.16 -4.62 -7.11
C HIS A 170 18.65 -4.37 -7.32
N ILE A 171 19.39 -4.43 -6.22
CA ILE A 171 20.85 -4.42 -6.16
C ILE A 171 21.30 -5.83 -5.79
N ASN A 172 21.80 -6.56 -6.77
CA ASN A 172 22.33 -7.90 -6.58
C ASN A 172 23.80 -7.80 -6.14
N CYS A 173 24.16 -8.40 -5.00
CA CYS A 173 25.45 -8.18 -4.34
C CYS A 173 26.25 -9.49 -4.25
N GLN A 174 27.17 -9.71 -5.18
CA GLN A 174 28.01 -10.91 -5.19
C GLN A 174 29.12 -10.83 -4.12
N PHE A 175 29.26 -11.87 -3.29
CA PHE A 175 30.30 -11.94 -2.25
C PHE A 175 31.09 -13.25 -2.31
N ARG A 176 32.42 -13.16 -2.37
CA ARG A 176 33.34 -14.31 -2.20
C ARG A 176 33.55 -14.61 -0.73
N GLU A 177 33.77 -15.88 -0.40
CA GLU A 177 34.19 -16.28 0.95
C GLU A 177 35.65 -15.90 1.19
N PRO A 178 36.06 -15.65 2.46
CA PRO A 178 35.26 -15.66 3.69
C PRO A 178 34.37 -14.41 3.91
N PHE A 179 33.31 -14.53 4.72
CA PHE A 179 32.41 -13.40 5.05
C PHE A 179 32.65 -12.73 6.40
N TYR A 180 33.27 -13.44 7.34
CA TYR A 180 33.35 -13.00 8.74
C TYR A 180 34.71 -12.35 9.00
N PRO A 181 34.80 -11.01 9.05
CA PRO A 181 35.99 -10.34 9.53
C PRO A 181 36.18 -10.61 11.04
N ASN A 182 37.43 -10.58 11.50
CA ASN A 182 37.72 -10.62 12.93
C ASN A 182 37.37 -9.28 13.62
N VAL A 183 37.33 -9.26 14.96
CA VAL A 183 36.90 -8.09 15.73
C VAL A 183 37.77 -6.86 15.46
N GLU A 184 39.08 -7.04 15.27
CA GLU A 184 40.00 -5.94 14.95
C GLU A 184 39.74 -5.37 13.55
N GLN A 185 39.42 -6.22 12.57
CA GLN A 185 39.05 -5.83 11.21
C GLN A 185 37.71 -5.08 11.17
N LEU A 186 36.72 -5.50 11.98
CA LEU A 186 35.46 -4.77 12.12
C LEU A 186 35.64 -3.38 12.74
N ALA A 187 36.59 -3.23 13.66
CA ALA A 187 36.87 -1.95 14.31
C ALA A 187 37.62 -0.96 13.40
N GLN A 188 38.27 -1.42 12.32
CA GLN A 188 39.13 -0.60 11.47
C GLN A 188 38.58 -0.43 10.04
N ARG A 189 37.59 0.46 9.86
CA ARG A 189 37.11 0.88 8.52
C ARG A 189 38.24 1.40 7.61
N LEU A 190 39.23 2.07 8.18
CA LEU A 190 40.37 2.69 7.49
C LEU A 190 41.68 1.93 7.77
N SER A 191 41.72 0.64 7.43
CA SER A 191 42.99 -0.10 7.48
C SER A 191 44.00 0.51 6.48
N PRO A 192 45.32 0.44 6.72
CA PRO A 192 46.32 0.95 5.79
C PRO A 192 46.22 0.37 4.37
N GLU A 193 45.64 -0.82 4.24
CA GLU A 193 45.46 -1.52 2.97
C GLU A 193 44.22 -1.00 2.19
N LEU A 194 43.17 -0.57 2.90
CA LEU A 194 41.96 0.02 2.33
C LEU A 194 42.09 1.53 2.08
N HIS A 195 42.96 2.20 2.83
CA HIS A 195 43.11 3.66 2.77
C HIS A 195 43.31 4.20 1.34
N PRO A 196 44.19 3.64 0.49
CA PRO A 196 44.35 4.16 -0.88
C PRO A 196 43.09 4.05 -1.74
N TRP A 197 42.27 3.03 -1.50
CA TRP A 197 41.02 2.80 -2.22
C TRP A 197 39.90 3.74 -1.77
N LEU A 198 39.87 4.09 -0.48
CA LEU A 198 38.90 5.02 0.12
C LEU A 198 39.32 6.49 0.06
N ALA A 199 40.62 6.79 -0.12
CA ALA A 199 41.16 8.16 -0.13
C ALA A 199 40.39 9.13 -1.04
N PRO A 200 39.91 8.74 -2.25
CA PRO A 200 39.11 9.62 -3.09
C PRO A 200 37.74 10.02 -2.51
N LEU A 201 37.29 9.36 -1.44
CA LEU A 201 36.01 9.55 -0.80
C LEU A 201 36.12 10.11 0.63
N GLU A 202 37.31 10.41 1.14
CA GLU A 202 37.53 10.75 2.55
C GLU A 202 36.61 11.89 3.04
N ASP A 203 36.50 12.97 2.27
CA ASP A 203 35.60 14.08 2.56
C ASP A 203 34.13 13.65 2.53
N HIS A 204 33.75 12.81 1.57
CA HIS A 204 32.37 12.35 1.38
C HIS A 204 31.89 11.45 2.52
N LEU A 205 32.75 10.54 2.99
CA LEU A 205 32.44 9.61 4.09
C LEU A 205 32.07 10.34 5.38
N SER A 206 32.56 11.57 5.57
CA SER A 206 32.22 12.41 6.72
C SER A 206 30.94 13.25 6.56
N GLY A 207 30.46 13.43 5.32
CA GLY A 207 29.29 14.26 5.01
C GLY A 207 27.95 13.57 5.30
N VAL A 208 26.85 14.19 4.87
CA VAL A 208 25.49 13.61 4.92
C VAL A 208 24.72 13.67 3.60
N ALA A 209 25.27 14.36 2.59
CA ALA A 209 24.65 14.46 1.27
C ALA A 209 24.99 13.24 0.41
N PRO A 210 24.14 12.90 -0.59
CA PRO A 210 24.47 11.93 -1.62
C PRO A 210 25.71 12.32 -2.42
N TYR A 211 26.45 11.34 -2.95
CA TYR A 211 27.65 11.56 -3.72
C TYR A 211 27.36 12.29 -5.05
N SER A 212 26.28 11.90 -5.72
CA SER A 212 25.72 12.53 -6.91
C SER A 212 24.26 12.93 -6.70
N GLN A 213 23.97 14.21 -6.98
CA GLN A 213 22.60 14.74 -6.86
C GLN A 213 21.90 14.77 -8.21
N TYR A 214 20.71 14.16 -8.27
CA TYR A 214 19.85 14.16 -9.44
C TYR A 214 18.63 15.06 -9.18
N PRO A 215 18.27 15.98 -10.10
CA PRO A 215 17.10 16.81 -9.92
C PRO A 215 15.81 15.97 -9.98
N SER A 216 14.85 16.27 -9.11
CA SER A 216 13.49 15.74 -9.26
C SER A 216 12.85 16.37 -10.50
N ALA A 217 12.52 15.55 -11.50
CA ALA A 217 11.90 16.02 -12.72
C ALA A 217 10.41 16.31 -12.48
N GLN A 218 10.04 17.55 -12.13
CA GLN A 218 8.64 17.94 -12.02
C GLN A 218 8.39 19.37 -12.52
N HIS A 219 8.21 19.53 -13.83
CA HIS A 219 7.56 20.71 -14.38
C HIS A 219 6.59 20.31 -15.49
N THR A 220 5.33 20.10 -15.14
CA THR A 220 4.23 20.23 -16.10
C THR A 220 3.59 21.58 -15.95
N ARG A 221 3.30 22.22 -17.08
CA ARG A 221 2.54 23.47 -17.11
C ARG A 221 1.09 23.17 -16.67
N PRO A 222 0.56 23.82 -15.62
CA PRO A 222 -0.83 23.65 -15.22
C PRO A 222 -1.79 24.20 -16.30
N PRO A 223 -3.09 23.85 -16.25
CA PRO A 223 -4.07 24.41 -17.17
C PRO A 223 -4.11 25.94 -17.07
N SER A 224 -4.32 26.58 -18.22
CA SER A 224 -4.51 28.02 -18.28
C SER A 224 -5.86 28.44 -17.66
N LYS A 225 -5.98 29.71 -17.27
CA LYS A 225 -7.24 30.28 -16.74
C LYS A 225 -8.42 30.10 -17.71
N ALA A 226 -8.18 30.19 -19.01
CA ALA A 226 -9.22 29.96 -20.03
C ALA A 226 -9.72 28.51 -20.01
N GLN A 227 -8.80 27.53 -19.99
CA GLN A 227 -9.14 26.11 -19.90
C GLN A 227 -9.90 25.78 -18.61
N LEU A 228 -9.47 26.35 -17.47
CA LEU A 228 -10.16 26.19 -16.19
C LEU A 228 -11.59 26.74 -16.23
N SER A 229 -11.77 27.92 -16.84
CA SER A 229 -13.09 28.55 -16.94
C SER A 229 -14.01 27.80 -17.89
N GLU A 230 -13.49 27.29 -19.00
CA GLU A 230 -14.26 26.47 -19.95
C GLU A 230 -14.68 25.15 -19.31
N PHE A 231 -13.75 24.43 -18.68
CA PHE A 231 -14.01 23.16 -18.01
C PHE A 231 -14.95 23.31 -16.81
N GLY A 232 -14.80 24.37 -16.02
CA GLY A 232 -15.66 24.62 -14.86
C GLY A 232 -17.07 25.12 -15.19
N ALA A 233 -17.36 25.49 -16.44
CA ALA A 233 -18.65 26.08 -16.82
C ALA A 233 -19.79 25.06 -16.93
N GLY A 234 -19.50 23.80 -17.29
CA GLY A 234 -20.52 22.76 -17.49
C GLY A 234 -20.99 22.08 -16.20
N LYS A 235 -21.95 21.17 -16.34
CA LYS A 235 -22.38 20.23 -15.28
C LYS A 235 -21.27 19.21 -15.06
N GLY A 236 -20.42 19.40 -14.05
CA GLY A 236 -19.33 18.47 -13.80
C GLY A 236 -19.53 17.59 -12.58
N VAL A 237 -18.76 16.51 -12.53
CA VAL A 237 -18.66 15.56 -11.40
C VAL A 237 -17.18 15.43 -11.04
N ILE A 238 -16.87 15.45 -9.74
CA ILE A 238 -15.54 15.12 -9.23
C ILE A 238 -15.57 13.67 -8.74
N VAL A 239 -14.66 12.83 -9.26
CA VAL A 239 -14.44 11.48 -8.77
C VAL A 239 -13.05 11.42 -8.15
N VAL A 240 -12.94 11.01 -6.90
CA VAL A 240 -11.66 10.87 -6.20
C VAL A 240 -11.38 9.40 -5.97
N GLY A 241 -10.34 8.87 -6.64
CA GLY A 241 -9.85 7.51 -6.46
C GLY A 241 -8.80 7.42 -5.36
N GLU A 242 -7.88 6.47 -5.49
CA GLU A 242 -6.79 6.29 -4.53
C GLU A 242 -5.93 7.54 -4.41
N LEU A 243 -5.78 7.99 -3.17
CA LEU A 243 -4.83 9.02 -2.77
C LEU A 243 -3.91 8.49 -1.68
N ASP A 244 -2.70 9.02 -1.69
CA ASP A 244 -1.74 8.74 -0.65
C ASP A 244 -2.20 9.37 0.68
N ALA A 245 -2.10 8.64 1.79
CA ALA A 245 -2.52 9.11 3.12
C ALA A 245 -1.82 10.41 3.59
N SER A 246 -0.71 10.82 2.96
CA SER A 246 -0.03 12.10 3.26
C SER A 246 -0.57 13.30 2.48
N GLU A 247 -1.39 13.06 1.45
CA GLU A 247 -2.07 14.11 0.71
C GLU A 247 -3.12 14.80 1.59
N LYS A 248 -3.52 16.02 1.21
CA LYS A 248 -4.55 16.81 1.90
C LYS A 248 -5.80 16.93 1.04
N PRO A 249 -6.62 15.88 0.96
CA PRO A 249 -7.71 15.83 0.01
C PRO A 249 -8.89 16.73 0.40
N GLU A 250 -8.93 17.29 1.61
CA GLU A 250 -9.90 18.32 2.03
C GLU A 250 -9.86 19.56 1.11
N SER A 251 -8.73 19.79 0.45
CA SER A 251 -8.61 20.80 -0.60
C SER A 251 -9.57 20.54 -1.79
N LEU A 252 -9.86 19.29 -2.12
CA LEU A 252 -10.83 18.89 -3.14
C LEU A 252 -12.27 19.14 -2.68
N VAL A 253 -12.54 19.04 -1.38
CA VAL A 253 -13.85 19.41 -0.81
C VAL A 253 -14.12 20.89 -1.02
N ALA A 254 -13.14 21.75 -0.75
CA ALA A 254 -13.24 23.18 -1.02
C ALA A 254 -13.44 23.47 -2.52
N LEU A 255 -12.77 22.71 -3.38
CA LEU A 255 -12.95 22.80 -4.83
C LEU A 255 -14.37 22.38 -5.26
N ALA A 256 -14.88 21.25 -4.77
CA ALA A 256 -16.22 20.76 -5.06
C ALA A 256 -17.28 21.80 -4.70
N LYS A 257 -17.19 22.40 -3.50
CA LYS A 257 -18.05 23.50 -3.06
C LYS A 257 -17.94 24.74 -3.93
N ARG A 258 -16.73 25.11 -4.35
CA ARG A 258 -16.50 26.28 -5.22
C ARG A 258 -17.15 26.10 -6.59
N LEU A 259 -17.08 24.88 -7.15
CA LEU A 259 -17.65 24.55 -8.46
C LEU A 259 -19.15 24.25 -8.39
N GLY A 260 -19.66 23.83 -7.22
CA GLY A 260 -21.01 23.31 -7.07
C GLY A 260 -21.20 21.96 -7.75
N TRP A 261 -20.16 21.12 -7.75
CA TRP A 261 -20.16 19.80 -8.39
C TRP A 261 -20.27 18.70 -7.32
N PRO A 262 -21.02 17.60 -7.57
CA PRO A 262 -21.02 16.44 -6.68
C PRO A 262 -19.63 15.81 -6.61
N LEU A 263 -19.27 15.32 -5.42
CA LEU A 263 -18.01 14.67 -5.11
C LEU A 263 -18.24 13.18 -4.82
N LEU A 264 -17.88 12.31 -5.75
CA LEU A 264 -17.93 10.86 -5.57
C LEU A 264 -16.56 10.39 -5.07
N ALA A 265 -16.50 9.86 -3.85
CA ALA A 265 -15.26 9.49 -3.19
C ALA A 265 -15.15 7.97 -3.06
N ASP A 266 -14.13 7.39 -3.69
CA ASP A 266 -13.77 5.98 -3.51
C ASP A 266 -13.32 5.72 -2.07
N ALA A 267 -13.45 4.49 -1.57
CA ALA A 267 -12.90 4.09 -0.29
C ALA A 267 -11.47 4.62 -0.05
N GLN A 268 -10.61 4.53 -1.07
CA GLN A 268 -9.18 4.89 -0.97
C GLN A 268 -8.88 6.39 -1.08
N SER A 269 -9.89 7.24 -1.25
CA SER A 269 -9.73 8.68 -1.43
C SER A 269 -9.34 9.45 -0.17
N GLN A 270 -9.41 8.79 1.00
CA GLN A 270 -9.43 9.41 2.33
C GLN A 270 -10.60 10.38 2.56
N LEU A 271 -11.47 10.59 1.56
CA LEU A 271 -12.62 11.49 1.60
C LEU A 271 -13.95 10.76 1.64
N ARG A 272 -13.97 9.42 1.50
CA ARG A 272 -15.22 8.65 1.46
C ARG A 272 -16.14 9.10 2.58
N GLN A 273 -15.66 9.02 3.82
CA GLN A 273 -16.49 9.32 4.98
C GLN A 273 -16.70 10.82 5.19
N HIS A 274 -16.07 11.70 4.42
CA HIS A 274 -16.21 13.15 4.60
C HIS A 274 -17.65 13.60 4.28
N PRO A 275 -18.30 14.45 5.11
CA PRO A 275 -19.72 14.86 4.95
C PRO A 275 -20.13 15.56 3.64
N VAL A 276 -19.18 15.84 2.75
CA VAL A 276 -19.41 16.52 1.47
C VAL A 276 -19.29 15.54 0.31
N ALA A 277 -18.68 14.38 0.55
CA ALA A 277 -18.69 13.31 -0.40
C ALA A 277 -20.07 12.64 -0.42
N ILE A 278 -20.44 12.13 -1.58
CA ILE A 278 -21.58 11.23 -1.72
C ILE A 278 -21.17 9.88 -1.12
N ALA A 279 -21.52 9.66 0.15
CA ALA A 279 -21.04 8.57 1.00
C ALA A 279 -21.21 7.18 0.39
N ASN A 280 -22.34 6.97 -0.28
CA ASN A 280 -22.80 5.65 -0.71
C ASN A 280 -22.88 5.57 -2.24
N ALA A 281 -21.99 6.26 -2.95
CA ALA A 281 -22.06 6.41 -4.41
C ALA A 281 -22.17 5.07 -5.17
N ASP A 282 -21.46 4.03 -4.73
CA ASP A 282 -21.54 2.69 -5.33
C ASP A 282 -22.95 2.07 -5.22
N MET A 283 -23.62 2.24 -4.07
CA MET A 283 -24.99 1.76 -3.84
C MET A 283 -26.04 2.67 -4.46
N LEU A 284 -25.86 4.00 -4.38
CA LEU A 284 -26.76 4.99 -4.96
C LEU A 284 -26.91 4.79 -6.48
N LEU A 285 -25.83 4.40 -7.16
CA LEU A 285 -25.85 4.09 -8.59
C LEU A 285 -26.66 2.83 -8.98
N HIS A 286 -27.25 2.10 -8.04
CA HIS A 286 -28.29 1.10 -8.35
C HIS A 286 -29.65 1.74 -8.64
N SER A 287 -29.89 2.95 -8.15
CA SER A 287 -31.14 3.70 -8.35
C SER A 287 -31.17 4.33 -9.75
N GLN A 288 -32.28 4.15 -10.47
CA GLN A 288 -32.46 4.76 -11.79
C GLN A 288 -32.48 6.31 -11.73
N PRO A 289 -33.20 6.96 -10.79
CA PRO A 289 -33.10 8.41 -10.60
C PRO A 289 -31.66 8.95 -10.44
N ALA A 290 -30.81 8.24 -9.70
CA ALA A 290 -29.41 8.64 -9.54
C ALA A 290 -28.60 8.50 -10.83
N GLN A 291 -28.83 7.42 -11.59
CA GLN A 291 -28.20 7.23 -12.88
C GLN A 291 -28.65 8.29 -13.90
N ASP A 292 -29.95 8.59 -13.95
CA ASP A 292 -30.52 9.59 -14.85
C ASP A 292 -29.95 10.98 -14.56
N LEU A 293 -29.92 11.37 -13.28
CA LEU A 293 -29.34 12.64 -12.86
C LEU A 293 -27.85 12.70 -13.21
N LEU A 294 -27.04 11.72 -12.81
CA LEU A 294 -25.61 11.70 -13.17
C LEU A 294 -25.36 11.61 -14.68
N GLY A 295 -26.31 11.08 -15.45
CA GLY A 295 -26.31 11.08 -16.91
C GLY A 295 -26.43 12.47 -17.55
N GLU A 296 -26.81 13.51 -16.79
CA GLU A 296 -26.78 14.90 -17.26
C GLU A 296 -25.38 15.54 -17.17
N ALA A 297 -24.39 14.86 -16.57
CA ALA A 297 -23.05 15.40 -16.43
C ALA A 297 -22.36 15.58 -17.80
N GLU A 298 -21.68 16.70 -18.00
CA GLU A 298 -20.88 16.99 -19.19
C GLU A 298 -19.38 16.80 -18.95
N HIS A 299 -18.92 17.01 -17.71
CA HIS A 299 -17.50 17.08 -17.38
C HIS A 299 -17.12 16.12 -16.24
N LEU A 300 -16.00 15.43 -16.39
CA LEU A 300 -15.44 14.56 -15.36
C LEU A 300 -14.08 15.08 -14.92
N LEU A 301 -13.94 15.36 -13.62
CA LEU A 301 -12.65 15.57 -12.98
C LEU A 301 -12.30 14.33 -12.14
N LEU A 302 -11.45 13.46 -12.67
CA LEU A 302 -10.95 12.28 -11.98
C LEU A 302 -9.64 12.60 -11.26
N VAL A 303 -9.62 12.54 -9.94
CA VAL A 303 -8.40 12.76 -9.14
C VAL A 303 -7.89 11.39 -8.68
N GLY A 304 -6.66 11.02 -9.08
CA GLY A 304 -6.12 9.69 -8.83
C GLY A 304 -6.66 8.63 -9.79
N GLY A 305 -6.92 7.41 -9.30
CA GLY A 305 -7.43 6.29 -10.09
C GLY A 305 -7.66 5.03 -9.25
N ARG A 306 -7.58 3.84 -9.87
CA ARG A 306 -7.68 2.52 -9.17
C ARG A 306 -8.91 2.40 -8.24
N LEU A 307 -10.07 2.75 -8.77
CA LEU A 307 -11.34 2.70 -8.04
C LEU A 307 -11.68 1.27 -7.56
N VAL A 308 -12.29 1.15 -6.38
CA VAL A 308 -12.91 -0.05 -5.85
C VAL A 308 -14.30 -0.25 -6.48
N SER A 309 -15.09 0.83 -6.58
CA SER A 309 -16.45 0.78 -7.10
C SER A 309 -16.50 0.40 -8.58
N LYS A 310 -17.12 -0.74 -8.89
CA LYS A 310 -17.42 -1.12 -10.29
C LYS A 310 -18.47 -0.21 -10.92
N ARG A 311 -19.37 0.37 -10.12
CA ARG A 311 -20.48 1.20 -10.61
C ARG A 311 -19.97 2.57 -11.03
N ILE A 312 -19.09 3.18 -10.23
CA ILE A 312 -18.42 4.43 -10.62
C ILE A 312 -17.55 4.19 -11.86
N GLN A 313 -16.80 3.08 -11.93
CA GLN A 313 -16.05 2.73 -13.15
C GLN A 313 -16.97 2.57 -14.37
N SER A 314 -18.13 1.93 -14.21
CA SER A 314 -19.11 1.77 -15.28
C SER A 314 -19.63 3.14 -15.74
N LEU A 315 -20.02 4.01 -14.81
CA LEU A 315 -20.46 5.38 -15.12
C LEU A 315 -19.39 6.13 -15.93
N ILE A 316 -18.13 6.08 -15.50
CA ILE A 316 -17.01 6.72 -16.21
C ILE A 316 -16.88 6.17 -17.63
N GLY A 317 -16.94 4.84 -17.80
CA GLY A 317 -16.68 4.19 -19.08
C GLY A 317 -17.84 4.19 -20.08
N SER A 318 -19.09 4.20 -19.62
CA SER A 318 -20.26 4.17 -20.49
C SER A 318 -20.80 5.55 -20.83
N HIS A 319 -20.46 6.57 -20.04
CA HIS A 319 -21.00 7.92 -20.21
C HIS A 319 -20.31 8.70 -21.33
N GLN A 320 -21.09 9.53 -22.03
CA GLN A 320 -20.61 10.36 -23.13
C GLN A 320 -20.15 11.73 -22.60
N TRP A 321 -18.91 11.78 -22.12
CA TRP A 321 -18.31 13.00 -21.58
C TRP A 321 -17.97 14.02 -22.67
N ARG A 322 -18.32 15.27 -22.44
CA ARG A 322 -17.87 16.40 -23.28
C ARG A 322 -16.40 16.76 -23.00
N SER A 323 -15.96 16.63 -21.75
CA SER A 323 -14.56 16.87 -21.36
C SER A 323 -14.18 16.05 -20.14
N VAL A 324 -13.01 15.43 -20.16
CA VAL A 324 -12.51 14.59 -19.07
C VAL A 324 -11.10 15.01 -18.71
N TRP A 325 -10.90 15.43 -17.46
CA TRP A 325 -9.59 15.71 -16.89
C TRP A 325 -9.27 14.66 -15.83
N GLN A 326 -8.04 14.15 -15.85
CA GLN A 326 -7.51 13.30 -14.80
C GLN A 326 -6.28 13.94 -14.18
N THR A 327 -6.16 13.93 -12.86
CA THR A 327 -4.94 14.38 -12.16
C THR A 327 -4.20 13.22 -11.52
N LEU A 328 -2.88 13.17 -11.71
CA LEU A 328 -1.99 12.13 -11.20
C LEU A 328 -0.73 12.77 -10.60
N PRO A 329 -0.02 12.13 -9.65
CA PRO A 329 1.26 12.65 -9.14
C PRO A 329 2.39 12.57 -10.19
N GLY A 330 2.25 11.71 -11.21
CA GLY A 330 3.19 11.57 -12.30
C GLY A 330 2.65 10.66 -13.41
N PRO A 331 3.47 10.37 -14.44
CA PRO A 331 3.05 9.53 -15.57
C PRO A 331 2.56 8.15 -15.14
N ALA A 332 1.27 7.87 -15.36
CA ALA A 332 0.66 6.56 -15.14
C ALA A 332 -0.62 6.40 -15.98
N ARG A 333 -1.12 5.16 -16.10
CA ARG A 333 -2.42 4.83 -16.71
C ARG A 333 -3.28 4.10 -15.68
N LEU A 334 -4.10 4.85 -14.92
CA LEU A 334 -4.86 4.33 -13.77
C LEU A 334 -6.39 4.31 -13.96
N GLU A 335 -6.85 4.53 -15.19
CA GLU A 335 -8.26 4.56 -15.55
C GLU A 335 -8.48 3.55 -16.71
N PRO A 336 -9.19 2.42 -16.45
CA PRO A 336 -9.23 1.28 -17.36
C PRO A 336 -10.29 1.36 -18.46
N SER A 337 -11.21 2.32 -18.45
CA SER A 337 -12.29 2.41 -19.45
C SER A 337 -11.87 2.98 -20.81
N HIS A 338 -10.61 3.45 -20.91
CA HIS A 338 -10.02 3.95 -22.15
C HIS A 338 -10.71 5.18 -22.76
N ILE A 339 -11.50 5.91 -21.96
CA ILE A 339 -12.06 7.19 -22.39
C ILE A 339 -10.94 8.19 -22.70
N ALA A 340 -11.17 9.02 -23.73
CA ALA A 340 -10.30 10.12 -24.08
C ALA A 340 -10.29 11.16 -22.96
N LYS A 341 -9.10 11.55 -22.51
CA LYS A 341 -8.93 12.44 -21.36
C LYS A 341 -7.66 13.27 -21.46
N HIS A 342 -7.67 14.41 -20.80
CA HIS A 342 -6.49 15.21 -20.55
C HIS A 342 -5.89 14.83 -19.20
N ILE A 343 -4.59 14.56 -19.12
CA ILE A 343 -3.90 14.21 -17.87
C ILE A 343 -3.06 15.40 -17.40
N TRP A 344 -3.26 15.80 -16.15
CA TRP A 344 -2.46 16.83 -15.48
C TRP A 344 -1.65 16.19 -14.35
N TYR A 345 -0.35 16.50 -14.26
CA TYR A 345 0.46 16.05 -13.11
C TYR A 345 0.39 17.09 -11.99
N LEU A 346 -0.59 16.91 -11.10
CA LEU A 346 -0.92 17.83 -10.02
C LEU A 346 -1.38 17.02 -8.80
N THR A 347 -0.86 17.39 -7.63
CA THR A 347 -1.42 16.94 -6.33
C THR A 347 -2.81 17.55 -6.12
N PRO A 348 -3.68 16.93 -5.29
CA PRO A 348 -4.94 17.52 -4.83
C PRO A 348 -4.83 18.99 -4.40
N SER A 349 -3.82 19.31 -3.59
CA SER A 349 -3.60 20.68 -3.09
C SER A 349 -3.25 21.66 -4.22
N GLN A 350 -2.39 21.26 -5.16
CA GLN A 350 -2.06 22.09 -6.32
C GLN A 350 -3.26 22.31 -7.24
N LEU A 351 -4.06 21.28 -7.48
CA LEU A 351 -5.27 21.35 -8.30
C LEU A 351 -6.30 22.33 -7.71
N ALA A 352 -6.56 22.23 -6.41
CA ALA A 352 -7.52 23.09 -5.71
C ALA A 352 -7.05 24.56 -5.63
N ALA A 353 -5.73 24.79 -5.59
CA ALA A 353 -5.14 26.13 -5.54
C ALA A 353 -5.17 26.88 -6.89
N LEU A 354 -5.54 26.21 -7.99
CA LEU A 354 -5.67 26.86 -9.29
C LEU A 354 -6.78 27.94 -9.28
N PRO A 355 -6.69 28.96 -10.15
CA PRO A 355 -7.63 30.08 -10.20
C PRO A 355 -8.94 29.70 -10.89
N TRP A 356 -9.64 28.72 -10.33
CA TRP A 356 -10.98 28.31 -10.74
C TRP A 356 -11.95 29.50 -10.64
N SER A 357 -12.76 29.69 -11.68
CA SER A 357 -13.91 30.60 -11.62
C SER A 357 -14.85 30.13 -10.51
N ALA A 358 -15.56 31.05 -9.87
CA ALA A 358 -16.64 30.70 -8.95
C ALA A 358 -17.76 29.95 -9.71
N ALA A 359 -18.61 29.24 -8.95
CA ALA A 359 -19.87 28.60 -9.33
C ALA A 359 -20.43 29.06 -10.70
N SER A 360 -20.63 28.10 -11.61
CA SER A 360 -21.26 28.35 -12.90
C SER A 360 -22.78 28.48 -12.78
N ALA A 361 -23.47 28.73 -13.90
CA ALA A 361 -24.93 28.67 -13.96
C ALA A 361 -25.50 27.28 -13.62
N HIS A 362 -24.65 26.25 -13.53
CA HIS A 362 -25.00 24.88 -13.18
C HIS A 362 -24.46 24.47 -11.79
N SER A 363 -24.03 25.42 -10.97
CA SER A 363 -23.65 25.13 -9.58
C SER A 363 -24.83 24.51 -8.82
N GLY A 364 -24.61 23.38 -8.16
CA GLY A 364 -25.64 22.64 -7.42
C GLY A 364 -26.58 21.81 -8.29
N TRP A 365 -26.21 21.57 -9.56
CA TRP A 365 -27.08 20.85 -10.51
C TRP A 365 -27.48 19.44 -10.07
N ALA A 366 -26.70 18.82 -9.18
CA ALA A 366 -26.92 17.46 -8.66
C ALA A 366 -27.08 17.42 -7.13
N ASP A 367 -27.50 18.52 -6.49
CA ASP A 367 -27.59 18.59 -5.02
C ASP A 367 -28.52 17.51 -4.42
N SER A 368 -29.53 17.06 -5.18
CA SER A 368 -30.42 15.96 -4.78
C SER A 368 -29.69 14.64 -4.49
N LEU A 369 -28.47 14.43 -5.01
CA LEU A 369 -27.65 13.26 -4.67
C LEU A 369 -27.26 13.25 -3.18
N ASN A 370 -27.08 14.42 -2.56
CA ASN A 370 -26.77 14.52 -1.13
C ASN A 370 -27.98 14.05 -0.31
N ASP A 371 -29.18 14.54 -0.64
CA ASP A 371 -30.41 14.16 0.03
C ASP A 371 -30.67 12.65 -0.09
N TRP A 372 -30.47 12.08 -1.29
CA TRP A 372 -30.61 10.63 -1.49
C TRP A 372 -29.53 9.84 -0.75
N SER A 373 -28.30 10.34 -0.69
CA SER A 373 -27.24 9.70 0.09
C SER A 373 -27.55 9.70 1.59
N GLU A 374 -28.15 10.76 2.11
CA GLU A 374 -28.60 10.84 3.52
C GLU A 374 -29.76 9.88 3.80
N GLN A 375 -30.74 9.80 2.90
CA GLN A 375 -31.84 8.82 3.00
C GLN A 375 -31.32 7.38 2.99
N LEU A 376 -30.34 7.07 2.13
CA LEU A 376 -29.67 5.78 2.10
C LEU A 376 -28.95 5.48 3.40
N GLU A 377 -28.26 6.45 4.00
CA GLU A 377 -27.59 6.26 5.28
C GLU A 377 -28.59 5.91 6.40
N GLN A 378 -29.74 6.58 6.45
CA GLN A 378 -30.83 6.22 7.38
C GLN A 378 -31.42 4.83 7.11
N HIS A 379 -31.39 4.38 5.85
CA HIS A 379 -31.77 3.01 5.48
C HIS A 379 -30.73 1.99 5.95
N TRP A 380 -29.44 2.25 5.78
CA TRP A 380 -28.36 1.39 6.28
C TRP A 380 -28.35 1.26 7.79
N GLN A 381 -28.63 2.34 8.52
CA GLN A 381 -28.79 2.27 9.98
C GLN A 381 -29.90 1.31 10.41
N ARG A 382 -31.01 1.27 9.67
CA ARG A 382 -32.13 0.36 9.96
C ARG A 382 -31.85 -1.08 9.51
N GLN A 383 -31.31 -1.26 8.31
CA GLN A 383 -31.16 -2.59 7.70
C GLN A 383 -29.87 -3.31 8.10
N ILE A 384 -28.83 -2.57 8.49
CA ILE A 384 -27.51 -3.11 8.81
C ILE A 384 -27.22 -2.92 10.30
N ASP A 385 -27.24 -1.67 10.81
CA ASP A 385 -26.82 -1.42 12.21
C ASP A 385 -27.81 -2.02 13.22
N GLN A 386 -29.11 -2.02 12.90
CA GLN A 386 -30.18 -2.64 13.68
C GLN A 386 -30.61 -4.00 13.11
N GLY A 387 -29.88 -4.52 12.12
CA GLY A 387 -30.21 -5.73 11.39
C GLY A 387 -29.56 -6.98 11.95
N GLU A 388 -29.48 -8.01 11.09
CA GLU A 388 -28.77 -9.26 11.37
C GLU A 388 -27.26 -9.03 11.50
N PHE A 389 -26.63 -9.77 12.43
CA PHE A 389 -25.19 -9.76 12.60
C PHE A 389 -24.46 -10.24 11.34
N GLY A 390 -23.51 -9.44 10.88
CA GLY A 390 -22.89 -9.67 9.59
C GLY A 390 -21.64 -8.82 9.33
N GLU A 391 -20.98 -9.11 8.22
CA GLU A 391 -19.73 -8.44 7.84
C GLU A 391 -19.94 -6.92 7.66
N ALA A 392 -21.05 -6.52 7.04
CA ALA A 392 -21.37 -5.12 6.81
C ALA A 392 -21.60 -4.36 8.12
N GLN A 393 -22.25 -4.99 9.11
CA GLN A 393 -22.50 -4.38 10.42
C GLN A 393 -21.19 -4.16 11.19
N VAL A 394 -20.26 -5.12 11.12
CA VAL A 394 -18.92 -4.98 11.71
C VAL A 394 -18.12 -3.86 11.04
N VAL A 395 -18.09 -3.82 9.70
CA VAL A 395 -17.40 -2.75 8.96
C VAL A 395 -17.99 -1.38 9.28
N ARG A 396 -19.32 -1.27 9.36
CA ARG A 396 -20.00 -0.02 9.76
C ARG A 396 -19.69 0.36 11.19
N SER A 397 -19.70 -0.58 12.14
CA SER A 397 -19.36 -0.32 13.54
C SER A 397 -17.93 0.22 13.69
N ILE A 398 -16.96 -0.37 12.99
CA ILE A 398 -15.56 0.11 12.98
C ILE A 398 -15.48 1.52 12.39
N ALA A 399 -16.12 1.75 11.25
CA ALA A 399 -16.05 3.02 10.53
C ALA A 399 -16.81 4.17 11.21
N ALA A 400 -17.81 3.86 12.03
CA ALA A 400 -18.55 4.83 12.85
C ALA A 400 -17.73 5.35 14.04
N GLN A 401 -16.67 4.64 14.44
CA GLN A 401 -15.84 5.08 15.55
C GLN A 401 -15.10 6.39 15.25
N GLN A 402 -15.06 7.29 16.24
CA GLN A 402 -14.38 8.58 16.15
C GLN A 402 -13.17 8.62 17.07
N TRP A 403 -11.99 8.32 16.55
CA TRP A 403 -10.75 8.40 17.32
C TRP A 403 -9.75 9.34 16.65
N ASP A 404 -9.17 10.22 17.44
CA ASP A 404 -8.01 10.99 17.01
C ASP A 404 -6.80 10.05 16.98
N HIS A 405 -6.09 10.02 15.86
CA HIS A 405 -4.81 9.32 15.71
C HIS A 405 -4.88 7.78 15.64
N GLN A 406 -5.92 7.22 15.00
CA GLN A 406 -5.93 5.81 14.59
C GLN A 406 -5.89 5.69 13.06
N ASP A 407 -5.01 4.82 12.56
CA ASP A 407 -4.95 4.46 11.14
C ASP A 407 -5.81 3.20 10.88
N LEU A 408 -6.41 3.11 9.69
CA LEU A 408 -7.20 1.95 9.28
C LEU A 408 -6.50 1.25 8.11
N PHE A 409 -6.33 -0.06 8.20
CA PHE A 409 -5.92 -0.89 7.07
C PHE A 409 -7.06 -1.83 6.69
N ILE A 410 -7.50 -1.79 5.44
CA ILE A 410 -8.55 -2.68 4.96
C ILE A 410 -7.99 -3.64 3.93
N GLY A 411 -8.18 -4.93 4.20
CA GLY A 411 -7.78 -6.02 3.34
C GLY A 411 -8.59 -6.08 2.04
N ASN A 412 -8.06 -6.87 1.10
CA ASN A 412 -8.68 -7.10 -0.19
C ASN A 412 -9.95 -7.97 -0.07
N SER A 413 -10.61 -8.24 -1.20
CA SER A 413 -11.88 -8.99 -1.27
C SER A 413 -13.08 -8.20 -0.73
N LEU A 414 -13.97 -8.80 0.07
CA LEU A 414 -15.19 -8.17 0.57
C LEU A 414 -14.97 -6.98 1.52
N PRO A 415 -14.03 -7.00 2.49
CA PRO A 415 -13.86 -5.90 3.46
C PRO A 415 -13.78 -4.50 2.84
N ILE A 416 -12.90 -4.28 1.85
CA ILE A 416 -12.78 -2.98 1.18
C ILE A 416 -14.03 -2.57 0.39
N ARG A 417 -14.79 -3.54 -0.13
CA ARG A 417 -16.03 -3.29 -0.88
C ARG A 417 -17.19 -2.96 0.04
N LEU A 418 -17.33 -3.71 1.14
CA LEU A 418 -18.30 -3.41 2.19
C LEU A 418 -18.02 -2.05 2.80
N PHE A 419 -16.74 -1.71 3.00
CA PHE A 419 -16.36 -0.37 3.39
C PHE A 419 -16.84 0.62 2.33
N ASP A 420 -16.38 0.56 1.08
CA ASP A 420 -16.79 1.45 -0.03
C ASP A 420 -18.31 1.62 -0.17
N GLN A 421 -19.08 0.55 0.08
CA GLN A 421 -20.54 0.52 -0.07
C GLN A 421 -21.30 1.11 1.11
N PHE A 422 -20.88 0.79 2.33
CA PHE A 422 -21.75 0.92 3.50
C PHE A 422 -21.16 1.70 4.66
N ALA A 423 -19.85 1.95 4.74
CA ALA A 423 -19.32 2.73 5.86
C ALA A 423 -19.95 4.14 5.94
N PRO A 424 -20.36 4.57 7.15
CA PRO A 424 -21.09 5.82 7.34
C PRO A 424 -20.20 7.04 7.11
N LEU A 425 -20.84 8.19 6.90
CA LEU A 425 -20.17 9.49 7.00
C LEU A 425 -19.61 9.71 8.41
N ASN A 426 -18.48 10.40 8.49
CA ASN A 426 -17.77 10.71 9.71
C ASN A 426 -17.04 12.07 9.55
N ASP A 427 -17.20 12.96 10.52
CA ASP A 427 -16.58 14.29 10.52
C ASP A 427 -15.05 14.23 10.71
N LYS A 428 -14.53 13.10 11.18
CA LYS A 428 -13.09 12.84 11.33
C LYS A 428 -12.63 11.85 10.28
N THR A 429 -11.68 12.25 9.44
CA THR A 429 -11.06 11.37 8.43
C THR A 429 -9.86 10.64 9.05
N GLN A 430 -9.93 9.30 9.08
CA GLN A 430 -8.80 8.45 9.44
C GLN A 430 -7.93 8.18 8.21
N ALA A 431 -6.62 8.01 8.39
CA ALA A 431 -5.77 7.59 7.30
C ALA A 431 -6.09 6.14 6.94
N LEU A 432 -6.54 5.91 5.71
CA LEU A 432 -6.86 4.59 5.19
C LEU A 432 -5.71 4.06 4.33
N PHE A 433 -5.30 2.84 4.63
CA PHE A 433 -4.30 2.09 3.87
C PHE A 433 -4.88 0.80 3.29
N THR A 434 -4.38 0.42 2.13
CA THR A 434 -4.75 -0.81 1.43
C THR A 434 -3.59 -1.29 0.54
N ASN A 435 -3.64 -2.54 0.08
CA ASN A 435 -2.78 -3.08 -0.99
C ASN A 435 -3.59 -3.31 -2.27
N ARG A 436 -3.90 -2.23 -2.99
CA ARG A 436 -4.79 -2.25 -4.17
C ARG A 436 -4.04 -2.11 -5.50
N GLY A 437 -2.71 -2.18 -5.50
CA GLY A 437 -1.91 -2.19 -6.71
C GLY A 437 -2.20 -3.43 -7.57
N ALA A 438 -1.90 -4.61 -7.03
CA ALA A 438 -2.24 -5.92 -7.60
C ALA A 438 -3.43 -6.58 -6.89
N SER A 439 -3.88 -6.03 -5.75
CA SER A 439 -5.01 -6.56 -4.98
C SER A 439 -4.79 -7.98 -4.41
N GLY A 440 -3.54 -8.32 -4.10
CA GLY A 440 -3.17 -9.61 -3.50
C GLY A 440 -3.76 -9.81 -2.10
N ILE A 441 -4.09 -11.05 -1.76
CA ILE A 441 -4.53 -11.42 -0.40
C ILE A 441 -3.36 -11.84 0.50
N ASP A 442 -2.17 -11.95 -0.10
CA ASP A 442 -0.91 -12.26 0.52
C ASP A 442 -0.29 -11.02 1.20
N GLY A 443 0.30 -11.21 2.38
CA GLY A 443 1.10 -10.18 3.05
C GLY A 443 0.34 -9.01 3.66
N LEU A 444 -0.98 -9.08 3.81
CA LEU A 444 -1.78 -7.97 4.33
C LEU A 444 -1.48 -7.66 5.80
N LEU A 445 -1.24 -8.69 6.62
CA LEU A 445 -0.88 -8.49 8.03
C LEU A 445 0.54 -7.93 8.16
N ALA A 446 1.50 -8.48 7.41
CA ALA A 446 2.85 -7.93 7.35
C ALA A 446 2.86 -6.45 6.91
N SER A 447 2.06 -6.10 5.90
CA SER A 447 1.91 -4.72 5.44
C SER A 447 1.35 -3.81 6.52
N ALA A 448 0.30 -4.25 7.24
CA ALA A 448 -0.28 -3.50 8.34
C ALA A 448 0.76 -3.26 9.46
N CYS A 449 1.50 -4.30 9.87
CA CYS A 449 2.60 -4.16 10.83
C CYS A 449 3.67 -3.16 10.36
N GLY A 450 4.01 -3.16 9.07
CA GLY A 450 4.98 -2.23 8.51
C GLY A 450 4.50 -0.78 8.55
N ILE A 451 3.25 -0.54 8.16
CA ILE A 451 2.66 0.81 8.21
C ILE A 451 2.60 1.29 9.66
N GLN A 452 2.09 0.45 10.57
CA GLN A 452 1.99 0.80 11.97
C GLN A 452 3.36 1.17 12.58
N ARG A 453 4.42 0.41 12.29
CA ARG A 453 5.79 0.71 12.74
C ARG A 453 6.31 2.05 12.22
N ALA A 454 6.00 2.39 10.96
CA ALA A 454 6.40 3.68 10.38
C ALA A 454 5.58 4.85 10.93
N ARG A 455 4.28 4.65 11.14
CA ARG A 455 3.32 5.68 11.58
C ARG A 455 3.35 5.91 13.08
N LYS A 456 3.69 4.87 13.86
CA LYS A 456 3.67 4.84 15.33
C LYS A 456 2.31 5.26 15.90
N GLN A 457 1.24 4.81 15.25
CA GLN A 457 -0.14 5.04 15.66
C GLN A 457 -0.83 3.70 15.92
N PRO A 458 -1.83 3.66 16.83
CA PRO A 458 -2.79 2.56 16.86
C PRO A 458 -3.38 2.29 15.47
N MET A 459 -3.64 1.03 15.18
CA MET A 459 -4.18 0.62 13.89
C MET A 459 -5.21 -0.48 14.04
N THR A 460 -6.25 -0.41 13.22
CA THR A 460 -7.16 -1.55 12.98
C THR A 460 -6.89 -2.14 11.60
N LEU A 461 -6.75 -3.46 11.53
CA LEU A 461 -6.71 -4.23 10.30
C LEU A 461 -8.03 -5.00 10.16
N ILE A 462 -8.78 -4.75 9.10
CA ILE A 462 -9.94 -5.58 8.72
C ILE A 462 -9.50 -6.54 7.61
N ILE A 463 -9.53 -7.85 7.87
CA ILE A 463 -9.02 -8.87 6.95
C ILE A 463 -9.97 -10.07 6.87
N GLY A 464 -10.06 -10.71 5.70
CA GLY A 464 -10.80 -11.97 5.58
C GLY A 464 -9.97 -13.16 6.08
N ASP A 465 -10.62 -14.18 6.60
CA ASP A 465 -10.07 -15.49 6.97
C ASP A 465 -9.03 -16.08 6.01
N VAL A 466 -9.34 -16.23 4.72
CA VAL A 466 -8.40 -16.80 3.74
C VAL A 466 -7.17 -15.91 3.58
N SER A 467 -7.34 -14.59 3.66
CA SER A 467 -6.20 -13.66 3.61
C SER A 467 -5.32 -13.77 4.86
N GLN A 468 -5.93 -13.96 6.04
CA GLN A 468 -5.20 -14.21 7.28
C GLN A 468 -4.48 -15.57 7.26
N LEU A 469 -5.08 -16.62 6.67
CA LEU A 469 -4.40 -17.90 6.47
C LEU A 469 -3.20 -17.77 5.51
N HIS A 470 -3.33 -16.94 4.46
CA HIS A 470 -2.24 -16.68 3.52
C HIS A 470 -1.01 -16.06 4.18
N ASP A 471 -1.19 -15.24 5.21
CA ASP A 471 -0.15 -14.49 5.92
C ASP A 471 -0.10 -14.82 7.42
N LEU A 472 -0.39 -16.08 7.77
CA LEU A 472 -0.58 -16.52 9.16
C LEU A 472 0.68 -16.32 10.02
N ASN A 473 1.84 -16.57 9.46
CA ASN A 473 3.12 -16.46 10.17
C ASN A 473 3.52 -15.01 10.49
N SER A 474 2.92 -14.02 9.83
CA SER A 474 3.10 -12.61 10.14
C SER A 474 2.45 -12.18 11.46
N LEU A 475 1.68 -13.06 12.13
CA LEU A 475 1.28 -12.87 13.53
C LEU A 475 2.50 -12.71 14.46
N ALA A 476 3.65 -13.30 14.09
CA ALA A 476 4.92 -13.05 14.78
C ALA A 476 5.34 -11.57 14.76
N LEU A 477 5.00 -10.81 13.72
CA LEU A 477 5.32 -9.38 13.62
C LEU A 477 4.39 -8.51 14.48
N ALA A 478 3.13 -8.95 14.65
CA ALA A 478 2.12 -8.24 15.42
C ALA A 478 2.38 -8.29 16.93
N LYS A 479 3.03 -9.37 17.42
CA LYS A 479 3.45 -9.49 18.82
C LYS A 479 4.38 -8.36 19.26
N ASP A 480 5.29 -7.95 18.37
CA ASP A 480 6.30 -6.91 18.63
C ASP A 480 5.84 -5.51 18.20
N ALA A 481 4.53 -5.28 18.11
CA ALA A 481 3.98 -3.99 17.73
C ALA A 481 4.29 -2.91 18.79
N GLN A 482 4.69 -1.71 18.34
CA GLN A 482 5.01 -0.58 19.23
C GLN A 482 3.78 0.26 19.62
N ALA A 483 2.65 -0.03 18.99
CA ALA A 483 1.34 0.53 19.29
C ALA A 483 0.31 -0.61 19.17
N PRO A 484 -0.93 -0.44 19.67
CA PRO A 484 -1.97 -1.47 19.53
C PRO A 484 -2.31 -1.71 18.06
N LEU A 485 -2.28 -2.98 17.63
CA LEU A 485 -2.81 -3.43 16.33
C LEU A 485 -4.01 -4.35 16.59
N VAL A 486 -5.21 -3.88 16.26
CA VAL A 486 -6.43 -4.70 16.36
C VAL A 486 -6.65 -5.41 15.03
N ILE A 487 -6.51 -6.73 15.02
CA ILE A 487 -6.66 -7.59 13.85
C ILE A 487 -8.08 -8.16 13.86
N VAL A 488 -8.97 -7.56 13.10
CA VAL A 488 -10.36 -8.02 12.92
C VAL A 488 -10.41 -8.99 11.75
N ILE A 489 -10.50 -10.28 12.05
CA ILE A 489 -10.63 -11.34 11.06
C ILE A 489 -12.11 -11.62 10.83
N VAL A 490 -12.58 -11.32 9.63
CA VAL A 490 -13.92 -11.70 9.17
C VAL A 490 -13.86 -13.13 8.66
N ASN A 491 -14.37 -14.08 9.45
CA ASN A 491 -14.40 -15.50 9.15
C ASN A 491 -15.80 -15.93 8.67
N ASN A 492 -15.92 -16.05 7.35
CA ASN A 492 -17.12 -16.54 6.67
C ASN A 492 -16.86 -17.91 6.00
N ASP A 493 -15.81 -18.60 6.46
CA ASP A 493 -15.34 -19.91 6.02
C ASP A 493 -15.09 -20.00 4.51
N GLY A 494 -14.19 -19.17 3.99
CA GLY A 494 -13.68 -19.21 2.62
C GLY A 494 -13.81 -17.89 1.84
N GLY A 495 -13.58 -17.96 0.53
CA GLY A 495 -13.67 -16.80 -0.38
C GLY A 495 -15.11 -16.35 -0.68
N SER A 496 -15.84 -15.77 0.27
CA SER A 496 -17.28 -15.47 0.07
C SER A 496 -17.58 -14.38 -0.98
N ILE A 497 -16.58 -13.66 -1.48
CA ILE A 497 -16.71 -12.82 -2.69
C ILE A 497 -17.22 -13.61 -3.90
N PHE A 498 -16.92 -14.92 -3.99
CA PHE A 498 -17.36 -15.77 -5.08
C PHE A 498 -18.88 -16.06 -5.07
N ASN A 499 -19.58 -15.73 -3.97
CA ASN A 499 -21.05 -15.74 -3.90
C ASN A 499 -21.71 -14.57 -4.66
N LEU A 500 -20.93 -13.52 -4.94
CA LEU A 500 -21.34 -12.37 -5.76
C LEU A 500 -20.99 -12.53 -7.25
N LEU A 501 -20.20 -13.55 -7.59
CA LEU A 501 -19.76 -13.80 -8.97
C LEU A 501 -20.63 -14.88 -9.64
N PRO A 502 -20.82 -14.81 -10.96
CA PRO A 502 -21.69 -15.72 -11.71
C PRO A 502 -21.02 -17.10 -11.92
N VAL A 503 -20.65 -17.79 -10.83
CA VAL A 503 -20.13 -19.17 -10.88
C VAL A 503 -21.27 -20.12 -11.29
N PRO A 504 -21.08 -21.02 -12.28
CA PRO A 504 -22.18 -21.78 -12.90
C PRO A 504 -23.00 -22.68 -11.99
N SER A 505 -22.42 -23.23 -10.92
CA SER A 505 -23.14 -24.08 -9.97
C SER A 505 -22.63 -23.90 -8.53
N ALA A 506 -23.47 -24.25 -7.55
CA ALA A 506 -23.11 -24.21 -6.14
C ALA A 506 -21.97 -25.20 -5.80
N GLU A 507 -21.98 -26.40 -6.40
CA GLU A 507 -20.93 -27.40 -6.20
C GLU A 507 -19.55 -26.89 -6.66
N LEU A 508 -19.48 -26.28 -7.86
CA LEU A 508 -18.24 -25.71 -8.37
C LEU A 508 -17.77 -24.56 -7.49
N ARG A 509 -18.71 -23.68 -7.09
CA ARG A 509 -18.43 -22.53 -6.23
C ARG A 509 -17.80 -22.96 -4.92
N GLU A 510 -18.35 -23.96 -4.26
CA GLU A 510 -17.82 -24.44 -2.98
C GLU A 510 -16.44 -25.09 -3.16
N ARG A 511 -16.35 -26.03 -4.10
CA ARG A 511 -15.17 -26.88 -4.26
C ARG A 511 -13.93 -26.18 -4.82
N TYR A 512 -14.08 -25.16 -5.65
CA TYR A 512 -12.97 -24.58 -6.42
C TYR A 512 -12.78 -23.08 -6.24
N TYR A 513 -13.73 -22.39 -5.62
CA TYR A 513 -13.67 -20.94 -5.47
C TYR A 513 -13.69 -20.51 -4.00
N ARG A 514 -14.74 -20.89 -3.26
CA ARG A 514 -14.83 -20.54 -1.83
C ARG A 514 -13.77 -21.26 -1.01
N LEU A 515 -13.61 -22.57 -1.20
CA LEU A 515 -12.64 -23.37 -0.46
C LEU A 515 -12.83 -23.22 1.06
N GLY A 516 -14.05 -23.49 1.56
CA GLY A 516 -14.30 -23.53 2.99
C GLY A 516 -13.33 -24.47 3.71
N HIS A 517 -12.76 -23.99 4.80
CA HIS A 517 -11.60 -24.60 5.46
C HIS A 517 -11.91 -25.14 6.85
N GLY A 518 -12.98 -24.68 7.50
CA GLY A 518 -13.44 -25.13 8.82
C GLY A 518 -12.45 -24.81 9.96
N LEU A 519 -11.64 -23.77 9.83
CA LEU A 519 -10.61 -23.39 10.80
C LEU A 519 -11.07 -22.17 11.61
N SER A 520 -10.60 -22.09 12.86
CA SER A 520 -10.62 -20.88 13.67
C SER A 520 -9.20 -20.35 13.91
N PHE A 521 -9.10 -19.11 14.39
CA PHE A 521 -7.81 -18.45 14.63
C PHE A 521 -7.38 -18.46 16.10
N GLU A 522 -8.17 -19.07 17.01
CA GLU A 522 -7.83 -19.18 18.44
C GLU A 522 -6.47 -19.85 18.68
N SER A 523 -6.23 -21.00 18.05
CA SER A 523 -4.97 -21.74 18.20
C SER A 523 -3.79 -20.99 17.56
N ALA A 524 -4.02 -20.23 16.49
CA ALA A 524 -3.00 -19.39 15.90
C ALA A 524 -2.65 -18.21 16.82
N ALA A 525 -3.66 -17.54 17.39
CA ALA A 525 -3.46 -16.48 18.38
C ALA A 525 -2.64 -16.99 19.57
N ALA A 526 -3.01 -18.15 20.13
CA ALA A 526 -2.29 -18.79 21.22
C ALA A 526 -0.84 -19.12 20.85
N MET A 527 -0.59 -19.64 19.63
CA MET A 527 0.76 -19.95 19.13
C MET A 527 1.67 -18.72 19.11
N PHE A 528 1.14 -17.54 18.79
CA PHE A 528 1.90 -16.28 18.73
C PHE A 528 1.73 -15.40 19.98
N GLU A 529 1.11 -15.93 21.04
CA GLU A 529 0.88 -15.23 22.32
C GLU A 529 0.10 -13.91 22.15
N LEU A 530 -0.90 -13.90 21.28
CA LEU A 530 -1.78 -12.75 21.06
C LEU A 530 -3.11 -12.96 21.80
N PRO A 531 -3.61 -11.93 22.51
CA PRO A 531 -5.00 -11.89 22.97
C PRO A 531 -5.96 -12.22 21.84
N TYR A 532 -6.99 -13.01 22.15
CA TYR A 532 -7.97 -13.50 21.20
C TYR A 532 -9.37 -13.36 21.75
N GLN A 533 -10.27 -12.89 20.89
CA GLN A 533 -11.69 -12.90 21.15
C GLN A 533 -12.44 -13.41 19.93
N LYS A 534 -13.38 -14.33 20.16
CA LYS A 534 -14.34 -14.79 19.17
C LYS A 534 -15.66 -14.07 19.38
N CYS A 535 -16.21 -13.47 18.32
CA CYS A 535 -17.47 -12.73 18.34
C CYS A 535 -18.47 -13.37 17.38
N GLN A 536 -19.71 -13.50 17.83
CA GLN A 536 -20.82 -14.08 17.05
C GLN A 536 -22.06 -13.18 17.04
N ASP A 537 -21.94 -11.99 17.62
CA ASP A 537 -22.96 -10.94 17.67
C ASP A 537 -22.27 -9.56 17.75
N ILE A 538 -23.04 -8.50 17.52
CA ILE A 538 -22.50 -7.13 17.47
C ILE A 538 -22.13 -6.59 18.85
N GLU A 539 -22.78 -7.09 19.90
CA GLU A 539 -22.58 -6.65 21.28
C GLU A 539 -21.21 -7.10 21.77
N SER A 540 -20.91 -8.40 21.66
CA SER A 540 -19.60 -8.97 21.96
C SER A 540 -18.50 -8.37 21.08
N PHE A 541 -18.77 -8.11 19.80
CA PHE A 541 -17.83 -7.42 18.92
C PHE A 541 -17.51 -6.02 19.43
N ASN A 542 -18.52 -5.19 19.72
CA ASN A 542 -18.31 -3.82 20.16
C ASN A 542 -17.58 -3.76 21.50
N GLU A 543 -17.94 -4.60 22.47
CA GLU A 543 -17.25 -4.70 23.75
C GLU A 543 -15.78 -5.09 23.56
N GLY A 544 -15.53 -6.15 22.79
CA GLY A 544 -14.18 -6.64 22.50
C GLY A 544 -13.32 -5.63 21.75
N TYR A 545 -13.92 -4.96 20.78
CA TYR A 545 -13.24 -3.95 19.98
C TYR A 545 -12.83 -2.75 20.84
N GLN A 546 -13.71 -2.25 21.72
CA GLN A 546 -13.37 -1.15 22.64
C GLN A 546 -12.24 -1.53 23.60
N VAL A 547 -12.24 -2.77 24.12
CA VAL A 547 -11.15 -3.27 24.96
C VAL A 547 -9.84 -3.37 24.16
N ALA A 548 -9.88 -3.92 22.95
CA ALA A 548 -8.70 -4.08 22.11
C ALA A 548 -8.08 -2.74 21.68
N LEU A 549 -8.91 -1.73 21.42
CA LEU A 549 -8.47 -0.38 21.05
C LEU A 549 -7.75 0.37 22.17
N THR A 550 -8.17 0.14 23.41
CA THR A 550 -7.62 0.80 24.61
C THR A 550 -6.54 -0.02 25.30
N GLY A 551 -6.30 -1.24 24.85
CA GLY A 551 -5.26 -2.11 25.37
C GLY A 551 -3.85 -1.68 24.92
N ASP A 552 -2.84 -2.21 25.60
CA ASP A 552 -1.42 -1.91 25.32
C ASP A 552 -0.76 -2.89 24.32
N SER A 553 -1.48 -3.91 23.87
CA SER A 553 -0.95 -4.97 23.00
C SER A 553 -1.83 -5.19 21.77
N SER A 554 -1.25 -5.72 20.70
CA SER A 554 -2.01 -6.24 19.56
C SER A 554 -3.00 -7.32 20.00
N CYS A 555 -4.15 -7.42 19.33
CA CYS A 555 -5.23 -8.34 19.67
C CYS A 555 -5.89 -8.88 18.39
N ILE A 556 -6.35 -10.13 18.43
CA ILE A 556 -7.14 -10.74 17.37
C ILE A 556 -8.61 -10.78 17.79
N ILE A 557 -9.48 -10.24 16.95
CA ILE A 557 -10.92 -10.38 17.06
C ILE A 557 -11.40 -11.18 15.85
N GLU A 558 -11.82 -12.42 16.06
CA GLU A 558 -12.42 -13.26 15.04
C GLU A 558 -13.94 -13.09 15.03
N VAL A 559 -14.46 -12.52 13.96
CA VAL A 559 -15.87 -12.33 13.69
C VAL A 559 -16.36 -13.51 12.86
N VAL A 560 -17.18 -14.39 13.45
CA VAL A 560 -17.71 -15.56 12.74
C VAL A 560 -19.11 -15.25 12.22
N VAL A 561 -19.27 -15.34 10.91
CA VAL A 561 -20.52 -15.02 10.19
C VAL A 561 -20.85 -16.13 9.18
N ASP A 562 -22.10 -16.20 8.74
CA ASP A 562 -22.49 -17.15 7.70
C ASP A 562 -21.91 -16.76 6.32
N SER A 563 -21.48 -17.77 5.58
CA SER A 563 -20.88 -17.65 4.24
C SER A 563 -21.70 -16.88 3.20
N GLN A 564 -23.03 -16.91 3.29
CA GLN A 564 -23.94 -16.29 2.33
C GLN A 564 -24.45 -14.94 2.80
N GLN A 565 -24.42 -14.68 4.12
CA GLN A 565 -24.98 -13.49 4.78
C GLN A 565 -24.64 -12.20 4.04
N ALA A 566 -23.36 -11.85 3.90
CA ALA A 566 -22.97 -10.59 3.27
C ALA A 566 -23.39 -10.51 1.80
N SER A 567 -23.29 -11.63 1.08
CA SER A 567 -23.62 -11.67 -0.35
C SER A 567 -25.13 -11.52 -0.62
N ASP A 568 -25.96 -12.09 0.24
CA ASP A 568 -27.41 -12.01 0.15
C ASP A 568 -27.92 -10.65 0.63
N GLN A 569 -27.30 -10.10 1.69
CA GLN A 569 -27.56 -8.74 2.14
C GLN A 569 -27.26 -7.72 1.03
N ILE A 570 -26.07 -7.78 0.39
CA ILE A 570 -25.72 -6.89 -0.74
C ILE A 570 -26.75 -6.99 -1.87
N LYS A 571 -27.13 -8.21 -2.28
CA LYS A 571 -28.09 -8.42 -3.38
C LYS A 571 -29.47 -7.87 -3.02
N THR A 572 -29.95 -8.14 -1.80
CA THR A 572 -31.26 -7.70 -1.33
C THR A 572 -31.33 -6.18 -1.29
N LEU A 573 -30.34 -5.52 -0.68
CA LEU A 573 -30.28 -4.07 -0.59
C LEU A 573 -30.14 -3.43 -1.98
N ALA A 574 -29.35 -4.01 -2.88
CA ALA A 574 -29.25 -3.54 -4.26
C ALA A 574 -30.57 -3.67 -5.05
N GLN A 575 -31.33 -4.74 -4.82
CA GLN A 575 -32.63 -4.96 -5.46
C GLN A 575 -33.70 -3.98 -4.97
N GLN A 576 -33.72 -3.67 -3.66
CA GLN A 576 -34.60 -2.64 -3.09
C GLN A 576 -34.39 -1.29 -3.79
N LEU A 577 -33.14 -0.86 -3.95
CA LEU A 577 -32.81 0.40 -4.63
C LEU A 577 -33.20 0.42 -6.11
N GLN A 578 -33.13 -0.71 -6.79
CA GLN A 578 -33.60 -0.83 -8.18
C GLN A 578 -35.13 -0.74 -8.30
N GLN A 579 -35.85 -1.10 -7.25
CA GLN A 579 -37.32 -1.08 -7.19
C GLN A 579 -37.86 0.26 -6.66
N GLY A 580 -36.99 1.15 -6.16
CA GLY A 580 -37.37 2.44 -5.61
C GLY A 580 -37.90 2.37 -4.17
N GLU A 581 -37.57 1.29 -3.45
CA GLU A 581 -37.76 1.13 -2.00
C GLU A 581 -36.56 1.74 -1.25
#